data_AF-B2VXR6-F1
#
_entry.id   AF-B2VXR6-F1
#
_cell.length_a   1.000
_cell.length_b   1.000
_cell.length_c   1.000
_cell.angle_alpha   90.00
_cell.angle_beta   90.00
_cell.angle_gamma   90.00
#
_symmetry.space_group_name_H-M   'P 1'
#
loop_
_entity.id
_entity.type
_entity.pdbx_description
1 polymer ?
#
loop_
_entity_poly.entity_id
_entity_poly.type
_entity_poly.pdbx_seq_one_letter_code
_entity_poly.pdbx_strand_id
1 'polypeptide(L)'
;MPHSNASNGLPREGYLNLTRRMENEEDDQFDVDLTILDFLVYKAIGLVFEWRSSSDPYHSDLPNALVNMTAGKYLPPSIPTLANVFEIGGRSWDTGIKHSPALSQPFDQQKDFPLSDGALYENRSELASALGMPLDQRRWVTDVAGTPSLHCLLPVFIELTAARVNLDDDWVPSSEWFDLAGQFMLQAVIGEYLRNGAYGEETFNTIFAYGCPGVERWAEEPADVAAMRRLFCDEGNLRQENRAWTTVKRQYIKELLPQSRSQTSLQALEAAQRRYPYAAFEEQLLSFLKYLHDGLVKPDLAQVEEGRINIDGTELSEADSRAMIQRMGL
;
A
#
# COMPACT_ATOMS: atom_id res chain seq x y z
N MET A 1 63.16 -12.01 -20.94
CA MET A 1 62.35 -11.45 -19.84
C MET A 1 61.82 -10.10 -20.29
N PRO A 2 60.50 -9.90 -20.40
CA PRO A 2 59.90 -8.63 -20.79
C PRO A 2 59.43 -7.85 -19.55
N HIS A 3 59.65 -6.54 -19.53
CA HIS A 3 58.96 -5.63 -18.61
C HIS A 3 58.13 -4.62 -19.42
N SER A 4 56.82 -4.93 -19.44
CA SER A 4 55.68 -4.02 -19.19
C SER A 4 55.74 -2.58 -19.73
N ASN A 5 54.97 -2.37 -20.82
CA ASN A 5 54.36 -1.10 -21.21
C ASN A 5 53.44 -0.57 -20.10
N ALA A 6 53.69 0.65 -19.63
CA ALA A 6 52.72 1.44 -18.89
C ALA A 6 51.88 2.25 -19.89
N SER A 7 50.63 1.85 -20.11
CA SER A 7 49.64 2.64 -20.83
C SER A 7 48.96 3.61 -19.86
N ASN A 8 49.11 4.90 -20.14
CA ASN A 8 48.32 5.99 -19.54
C ASN A 8 46.82 5.71 -19.73
N GLY A 9 46.13 5.34 -18.64
CA GLY A 9 44.68 5.31 -18.59
C GLY A 9 44.15 6.68 -18.18
N LEU A 10 43.72 7.48 -19.15
CA LEU A 10 42.82 8.60 -18.87
C LEU A 10 41.53 8.04 -18.21
N PRO A 11 40.97 8.71 -17.19
CA PRO A 11 39.71 8.27 -16.58
C PRO A 11 38.59 8.29 -17.63
N ARG A 12 37.86 7.18 -17.78
CA ARG A 12 36.66 7.11 -18.61
C ARG A 12 35.54 7.92 -17.94
N GLU A 13 34.84 8.72 -18.74
CA GLU A 13 33.76 9.65 -18.39
C GLU A 13 32.47 9.03 -17.79
N GLY A 14 32.51 7.79 -17.28
CA GLY A 14 31.39 7.13 -16.61
C GLY A 14 31.54 6.97 -15.09
N TYR A 15 32.70 7.31 -14.52
CA TYR A 15 33.01 7.05 -13.11
C TYR A 15 32.70 8.22 -12.14
N LEU A 16 32.13 9.32 -12.64
CA LEU A 16 31.90 10.54 -11.84
C LEU A 16 30.53 10.60 -11.14
N ASN A 17 29.59 9.70 -11.45
CA ASN A 17 28.26 9.74 -10.81
C ASN A 17 28.21 9.11 -9.41
N LEU A 18 29.25 8.39 -8.98
CA LEU A 18 29.34 7.81 -7.62
C LEU A 18 30.29 8.59 -6.68
N THR A 19 30.92 9.67 -7.16
CA THR A 19 31.79 10.55 -6.35
C THR A 19 31.46 12.03 -6.52
N ARG A 20 30.22 12.34 -6.92
CA ARG A 20 29.74 13.72 -6.86
C ARG A 20 29.61 14.09 -5.38
N ARG A 21 30.48 14.99 -4.94
CA ARG A 21 30.40 15.66 -3.64
C ARG A 21 28.98 16.18 -3.44
N MET A 22 28.40 15.77 -2.33
CA MET A 22 27.15 16.27 -1.75
C MET A 22 27.19 17.80 -1.64
N GLU A 23 26.66 18.49 -2.64
CA GLU A 23 26.46 19.94 -2.57
C GLU A 23 24.99 20.34 -2.79
N ASN A 24 24.05 19.38 -2.88
CA ASN A 24 22.59 19.61 -2.85
C ASN A 24 21.91 18.62 -1.89
N GLU A 25 21.91 18.92 -0.59
CA GLU A 25 21.51 18.00 0.47
C GLU A 25 20.01 17.62 0.51
N GLU A 26 19.13 18.38 -0.15
CA GLU A 26 17.68 18.09 -0.13
C GLU A 26 17.28 17.12 -1.26
N ASP A 27 17.70 17.37 -2.50
CA ASP A 27 17.36 16.49 -3.64
C ASP A 27 18.02 15.10 -3.53
N ASP A 28 19.29 15.04 -3.10
CA ASP A 28 20.04 13.78 -2.96
C ASP A 28 19.50 12.89 -1.81
N GLN A 29 18.92 13.49 -0.77
CA GLN A 29 18.30 12.76 0.34
C GLN A 29 16.99 12.09 -0.10
N PHE A 30 16.22 12.75 -0.97
CA PHE A 30 14.99 12.19 -1.55
C PHE A 30 15.27 10.96 -2.43
N ASP A 31 16.34 10.97 -3.23
CA ASP A 31 16.72 9.83 -4.06
C ASP A 31 17.12 8.59 -3.23
N VAL A 32 17.79 8.82 -2.09
CA VAL A 32 18.12 7.75 -1.13
C VAL A 32 16.86 7.21 -0.46
N ASP A 33 15.95 8.08 -0.03
CA ASP A 33 14.70 7.68 0.63
C ASP A 33 13.79 6.89 -0.33
N LEU A 34 13.71 7.29 -1.61
CA LEU A 34 13.00 6.56 -2.65
C LEU A 34 13.62 5.17 -2.92
N THR A 35 14.96 5.09 -3.02
CA THR A 35 15.67 3.82 -3.21
C THR A 35 15.43 2.86 -2.04
N ILE A 36 15.40 3.37 -0.81
CA ILE A 36 15.09 2.59 0.40
C ILE A 36 13.63 2.14 0.38
N LEU A 37 12.69 3.01 0.02
CA LEU A 37 11.27 2.67 -0.07
C LEU A 37 11.02 1.58 -1.11
N ASP A 38 11.63 1.67 -2.30
CA ASP A 38 11.53 0.65 -3.34
C ASP A 38 12.05 -0.71 -2.87
N PHE A 39 13.19 -0.73 -2.16
CA PHE A 39 13.72 -1.94 -1.55
C PHE A 39 12.76 -2.52 -0.50
N LEU A 40 12.25 -1.69 0.41
CA LEU A 40 11.35 -2.13 1.47
C LEU A 40 10.03 -2.67 0.91
N VAL A 41 9.45 -2.02 -0.09
CA VAL A 41 8.25 -2.47 -0.80
C VAL A 41 8.51 -3.81 -1.49
N TYR A 42 9.60 -3.91 -2.26
CA TYR A 42 9.97 -5.13 -2.96
C TYR A 42 10.12 -6.31 -1.99
N LYS A 43 10.84 -6.10 -0.87
CA LYS A 43 11.01 -7.12 0.17
C LYS A 43 9.70 -7.46 0.87
N ALA A 44 8.88 -6.47 1.22
CA ALA A 44 7.61 -6.70 1.89
C ALA A 44 6.67 -7.56 1.03
N ILE A 45 6.55 -7.25 -0.27
CA ILE A 45 5.72 -8.06 -1.17
C ILE A 45 6.31 -9.46 -1.35
N GLY A 46 7.63 -9.59 -1.52
CA GLY A 46 8.30 -10.90 -1.61
C GLY A 46 8.05 -11.77 -0.36
N LEU A 47 8.13 -11.18 0.83
CA LEU A 47 7.86 -11.85 2.10
C LEU A 47 6.40 -12.30 2.24
N VAL A 48 5.43 -11.54 1.72
CA VAL A 48 4.01 -11.95 1.68
C VAL A 48 3.86 -13.25 0.88
N PHE A 49 4.53 -13.37 -0.26
CA PHE A 49 4.46 -14.59 -1.07
C PHE A 49 5.21 -15.76 -0.44
N GLU A 50 6.38 -15.51 0.16
CA GLU A 50 7.14 -16.53 0.89
C GLU A 50 6.32 -17.09 2.06
N TRP A 51 5.72 -16.20 2.86
CA TRP A 51 4.82 -16.55 3.95
C TRP A 51 3.61 -17.35 3.47
N ARG A 52 2.95 -16.93 2.39
CA ARG A 52 1.81 -17.65 1.82
C ARG A 52 2.18 -19.05 1.32
N SER A 53 3.41 -19.21 0.85
CA SER A 53 3.96 -20.51 0.41
C SER A 53 4.43 -21.40 1.57
N SER A 54 4.47 -20.88 2.80
CA SER A 54 4.91 -21.62 3.97
C SER A 54 3.94 -22.75 4.33
N SER A 55 4.42 -23.71 5.11
CA SER A 55 3.59 -24.81 5.62
C SER A 55 2.55 -24.38 6.65
N ASP A 56 2.62 -23.14 7.16
CA ASP A 56 1.69 -22.59 8.16
C ASP A 56 1.36 -21.10 7.88
N PRO A 57 0.62 -20.81 6.78
CA PRO A 57 0.33 -19.46 6.33
C PRO A 57 -0.84 -18.82 7.09
N TYR A 58 -1.11 -19.23 8.33
CA TYR A 58 -2.26 -18.75 9.10
C TYR A 58 -1.86 -18.29 10.51
N HIS A 59 -0.57 -18.39 10.87
CA HIS A 59 -0.02 -17.78 12.08
C HIS A 59 -0.08 -16.22 12.06
N SER A 60 -0.39 -15.62 10.90
CA SER A 60 -0.80 -14.21 10.72
C SER A 60 -1.91 -14.16 9.67
N ASP A 61 -2.79 -13.16 9.63
CA ASP A 61 -3.65 -12.91 8.46
C ASP A 61 -2.89 -11.98 7.47
N LEU A 62 -3.38 -11.78 6.23
CA LEU A 62 -2.71 -10.89 5.27
C LEU A 62 -2.44 -9.48 5.86
N PRO A 63 -3.37 -8.86 6.64
CA PRO A 63 -3.08 -7.63 7.35
C PRO A 63 -1.95 -7.73 8.38
N ASN A 64 -1.93 -8.76 9.23
CA ASN A 64 -0.83 -8.98 10.16
C ASN A 64 0.45 -9.39 9.46
N ALA A 65 0.41 -10.05 8.30
CA ALA A 65 1.59 -10.33 7.49
C ALA A 65 2.16 -9.02 6.99
N LEU A 66 1.34 -8.19 6.33
CA LEU A 66 1.74 -6.86 5.86
C LEU A 66 2.28 -5.98 6.99
N VAL A 67 1.64 -5.96 8.17
CA VAL A 67 2.10 -5.13 9.30
C VAL A 67 3.25 -5.74 10.09
N ASN A 68 3.27 -7.04 10.41
CA ASN A 68 4.41 -7.63 11.11
C ASN A 68 5.65 -7.67 10.23
N MET A 69 5.52 -7.74 8.90
CA MET A 69 6.65 -7.71 7.96
C MET A 69 7.18 -6.29 7.75
N THR A 70 6.32 -5.27 7.87
CA THR A 70 6.72 -3.85 7.84
C THR A 70 7.12 -3.30 9.21
N ALA A 71 6.74 -3.96 10.30
CA ALA A 71 7.09 -3.62 11.69
C ALA A 71 8.18 -4.52 12.32
N GLY A 72 8.72 -5.51 11.61
CA GLY A 72 9.44 -6.64 12.22
C GLY A 72 10.96 -6.75 11.97
N LYS A 73 11.72 -6.68 13.07
CA LYS A 73 13.04 -7.34 13.33
C LYS A 73 14.31 -6.91 12.59
N TYR A 74 14.23 -6.23 11.44
CA TYR A 74 15.43 -5.85 10.68
C TYR A 74 15.62 -4.34 10.49
N LEU A 75 14.71 -3.51 11.00
CA LEU A 75 14.87 -2.06 11.00
C LEU A 75 15.70 -1.60 12.22
N PRO A 76 16.71 -0.72 12.04
CA PRO A 76 17.38 -0.06 13.16
C PRO A 76 16.35 0.63 14.07
N PRO A 77 16.56 0.63 15.40
CA PRO A 77 15.61 1.22 16.37
C PRO A 77 15.38 2.73 16.22
N SER A 78 16.07 3.39 15.27
CA SER A 78 15.91 4.80 14.91
C SER A 78 14.88 5.06 13.81
N ILE A 79 14.37 4.02 13.12
CA ILE A 79 13.35 4.19 12.08
C ILE A 79 11.97 3.96 12.71
N PRO A 80 11.03 4.93 12.66
CA PRO A 80 9.68 4.73 13.17
C PRO A 80 9.06 3.48 12.54
N THR A 81 8.39 2.65 13.34
CA THR A 81 7.61 1.52 12.84
C THR A 81 6.73 1.99 11.70
N LEU A 82 6.65 1.24 10.60
CA LEU A 82 5.83 1.65 9.45
C LEU A 82 4.38 1.91 9.87
N ALA A 83 3.83 1.23 10.88
CA ALA A 83 2.55 1.59 11.51
C ALA A 83 2.47 3.05 12.03
N ASN A 84 3.55 3.60 12.63
CA ASN A 84 3.62 5.01 13.03
C ASN A 84 3.80 5.93 11.82
N VAL A 85 4.56 5.51 10.81
CA VAL A 85 4.68 6.24 9.53
C VAL A 85 3.33 6.31 8.83
N PHE A 86 2.55 5.23 8.86
CA PHE A 86 1.22 5.12 8.26
C PHE A 86 0.14 5.85 9.06
N GLU A 87 0.21 5.88 10.39
CA GLU A 87 -0.69 6.69 11.23
C GLU A 87 -0.43 8.20 11.01
N ILE A 88 0.82 8.59 10.77
CA ILE A 88 1.21 9.97 10.43
C ILE A 88 0.79 10.30 8.99
N GLY A 89 0.99 9.40 8.03
CA GLY A 89 0.63 9.55 6.62
C GLY A 89 -0.89 9.72 6.42
N GLY A 90 -1.70 8.86 7.05
CA GLY A 90 -3.17 8.96 7.00
C GLY A 90 -3.71 10.29 7.55
N ARG A 91 -3.10 10.85 8.60
CA ARG A 91 -3.47 12.17 9.16
C ARG A 91 -3.03 13.35 8.28
N SER A 92 -1.97 13.19 7.49
CA SER A 92 -1.48 14.22 6.56
C SER A 92 -2.53 14.52 5.47
N TRP A 93 -3.15 13.48 4.91
CA TRP A 93 -4.17 13.62 3.88
C TRP A 93 -5.48 14.26 4.38
N ASP A 94 -5.87 13.97 5.61
CA ASP A 94 -7.13 14.46 6.21
C ASP A 94 -7.10 15.97 6.53
N THR A 95 -5.89 16.53 6.71
CA THR A 95 -5.73 17.94 7.11
C THR A 95 -5.48 18.90 5.95
N GLY A 96 -5.00 18.40 4.80
CA GLY A 96 -4.62 19.24 3.65
C GLY A 96 -5.66 19.33 2.53
N ILE A 97 -6.56 18.35 2.39
CA ILE A 97 -7.39 18.22 1.19
C ILE A 97 -8.88 18.27 1.49
N LYS A 98 -9.53 19.34 1.05
CA LYS A 98 -10.99 19.50 1.13
C LYS A 98 -11.68 18.54 0.18
N HIS A 99 -11.94 17.32 0.63
CA HIS A 99 -12.83 16.39 -0.06
C HIS A 99 -14.29 16.60 0.39
N SER A 100 -15.22 16.40 -0.53
CA SER A 100 -16.64 16.28 -0.14
C SER A 100 -16.81 14.95 0.62
N PRO A 101 -17.62 14.92 1.69
CA PRO A 101 -17.89 13.67 2.39
C PRO A 101 -18.49 12.64 1.42
N ALA A 102 -18.11 11.37 1.60
CA ALA A 102 -18.63 10.27 0.81
C ALA A 102 -20.15 10.10 1.02
N LEU A 103 -20.59 10.37 2.25
CA LEU A 103 -21.99 10.32 2.66
C LEU A 103 -22.62 11.70 2.55
N SER A 104 -23.69 11.81 1.74
CA SER A 104 -24.47 13.04 1.61
C SER A 104 -25.68 13.11 2.57
N GLN A 105 -25.98 12.02 3.26
CA GLN A 105 -27.10 11.89 4.19
C GLN A 105 -26.63 11.19 5.45
N PRO A 106 -27.31 11.40 6.59
CA PRO A 106 -26.88 10.77 7.83
C PRO A 106 -26.89 9.25 7.73
N PHE A 107 -25.77 8.63 8.07
CA PHE A 107 -25.63 7.18 8.15
C PHE A 107 -26.05 6.68 9.53
N ASP A 108 -26.62 5.48 9.59
CA ASP A 108 -27.02 4.82 10.83
C ASP A 108 -28.06 5.59 11.66
N GLN A 109 -29.12 6.09 11.01
CA GLN A 109 -30.20 6.81 11.69
C GLN A 109 -30.99 5.93 12.67
N GLN A 110 -30.93 4.60 12.50
CA GLN A 110 -31.62 3.64 13.34
C GLN A 110 -30.76 3.17 14.53
N LYS A 111 -29.50 3.64 14.63
CA LYS A 111 -28.54 3.30 15.69
C LYS A 111 -28.28 1.79 15.77
N ASP A 112 -28.07 1.19 14.60
CA ASP A 112 -27.60 -0.18 14.45
C ASP A 112 -26.16 -0.34 14.97
N PHE A 113 -25.36 0.74 14.96
CA PHE A 113 -23.96 0.72 15.39
C PHE A 113 -23.71 1.51 16.70
N PRO A 114 -22.69 1.14 17.48
CA PRO A 114 -21.82 -0.03 17.29
C PRO A 114 -22.56 -1.34 17.61
N LEU A 115 -22.11 -2.44 16.99
CA LEU A 115 -22.61 -3.77 17.32
C LEU A 115 -22.19 -4.19 18.74
N SER A 116 -22.90 -5.17 19.31
CA SER A 116 -22.50 -5.75 20.58
C SER A 116 -21.19 -6.54 20.46
N ASP A 117 -20.44 -6.65 21.56
CA ASP A 117 -19.18 -7.43 21.59
C ASP A 117 -19.36 -8.88 21.12
N GLY A 118 -20.51 -9.48 21.43
CA GLY A 118 -20.88 -10.82 20.97
C GLY A 118 -21.03 -10.89 19.44
N ALA A 119 -21.75 -9.94 18.84
CA ALA A 119 -21.91 -9.87 17.39
C ALA A 119 -20.59 -9.57 16.67
N LEU A 120 -19.75 -8.68 17.22
CA LEU A 120 -18.41 -8.41 16.68
C LEU A 120 -17.53 -9.67 16.72
N TYR A 121 -17.56 -10.41 17.83
CA TYR A 121 -16.84 -11.68 17.98
C TYR A 121 -17.32 -12.73 16.96
N GLU A 122 -18.64 -12.89 16.83
CA GLU A 122 -19.25 -13.81 15.86
C GLU A 122 -18.82 -13.47 14.44
N ASN A 123 -18.92 -12.20 14.02
CA ASN A 123 -18.50 -11.74 12.69
C ASN A 123 -17.01 -12.00 12.41
N ARG A 124 -16.13 -11.82 13.40
CA ARG A 124 -14.71 -12.16 13.26
C ARG A 124 -14.51 -13.68 13.14
N SER A 125 -15.20 -14.47 13.96
CA SER A 125 -15.11 -15.93 13.94
C SER A 125 -15.64 -16.53 12.64
N GLU A 126 -16.71 -15.96 12.07
CA GLU A 126 -17.27 -16.34 10.78
C GLU A 126 -16.27 -16.07 9.65
N LEU A 127 -15.65 -14.88 9.62
CA LEU A 127 -14.62 -14.56 8.64
C LEU A 127 -13.42 -15.52 8.76
N ALA A 128 -12.92 -15.76 9.98
CA ALA A 128 -11.84 -16.72 10.21
C ALA A 128 -12.20 -18.12 9.70
N SER A 129 -13.46 -18.54 9.88
CA SER A 129 -13.96 -19.82 9.39
C SER A 129 -14.04 -19.86 7.87
N ALA A 130 -14.51 -18.77 7.24
CA ALA A 130 -14.58 -18.65 5.78
C ALA A 130 -13.20 -18.68 5.12
N LEU A 131 -12.17 -18.18 5.81
CA LEU A 131 -10.77 -18.24 5.39
C LEU A 131 -10.10 -19.60 5.67
N GLY A 132 -10.83 -20.54 6.29
CA GLY A 132 -10.29 -21.85 6.65
C GLY A 132 -9.26 -21.82 7.79
N MET A 133 -9.23 -20.74 8.59
CA MET A 133 -8.23 -20.61 9.66
C MET A 133 -8.49 -21.61 10.80
N PRO A 134 -7.48 -22.39 11.22
CA PRO A 134 -7.52 -23.26 12.40
C PRO A 134 -7.87 -22.49 13.69
N LEU A 135 -8.61 -23.09 14.61
CA LEU A 135 -9.10 -22.42 15.84
C LEU A 135 -7.99 -21.83 16.71
N ASP A 136 -6.86 -22.54 16.81
CA ASP A 136 -5.67 -22.16 17.57
C ASP A 136 -4.92 -20.96 16.96
N GLN A 137 -5.22 -20.61 15.71
CA GLN A 137 -4.58 -19.51 14.97
C GLN A 137 -5.50 -18.29 14.83
N ARG A 138 -6.69 -18.31 15.45
CA ARG A 138 -7.66 -17.20 15.43
C ARG A 138 -7.42 -16.16 16.51
N ARG A 139 -6.16 -15.84 16.81
CA ARG A 139 -5.82 -14.90 17.89
C ARG A 139 -6.51 -13.54 17.70
N TRP A 140 -6.58 -13.03 16.47
CA TRP A 140 -7.22 -11.75 16.14
C TRP A 140 -8.74 -11.71 16.38
N VAL A 141 -9.39 -12.87 16.51
CA VAL A 141 -10.83 -12.94 16.84
C VAL A 141 -11.08 -12.43 18.27
N THR A 142 -10.14 -12.68 19.19
CA THR A 142 -10.23 -12.29 20.60
C THR A 142 -9.31 -11.13 20.97
N ASP A 143 -8.15 -10.98 20.31
CA ASP A 143 -7.12 -9.97 20.57
C ASP A 143 -7.09 -8.92 19.44
N VAL A 144 -8.08 -8.04 19.47
CA VAL A 144 -8.32 -7.03 18.41
C VAL A 144 -7.26 -5.93 18.41
N ALA A 145 -6.74 -5.57 19.59
CA ALA A 145 -5.81 -4.45 19.73
C ALA A 145 -4.48 -4.65 19.00
N GLY A 146 -4.10 -5.91 18.75
CA GLY A 146 -2.86 -6.26 18.05
C GLY A 146 -3.02 -6.48 16.55
N THR A 147 -4.24 -6.42 15.99
CA THR A 147 -4.49 -6.74 14.58
C THR A 147 -4.88 -5.49 13.79
N PRO A 148 -4.06 -5.07 12.82
CA PRO A 148 -4.33 -3.91 12.00
C PRO A 148 -5.50 -4.18 11.07
N SER A 149 -6.37 -3.19 10.91
CA SER A 149 -7.52 -3.32 10.02
C SER A 149 -7.17 -2.97 8.57
N LEU A 150 -8.05 -3.33 7.64
CA LEU A 150 -7.93 -2.87 6.25
C LEU A 150 -7.97 -1.35 6.14
N HIS A 151 -8.68 -0.65 7.03
CA HIS A 151 -8.67 0.81 7.05
C HIS A 151 -7.25 1.35 7.29
N CYS A 152 -6.47 0.73 8.19
CA CYS A 152 -5.07 1.09 8.41
C CYS A 152 -4.15 0.78 7.21
N LEU A 153 -4.51 -0.20 6.38
CA LEU A 153 -3.70 -0.63 5.23
C LEU A 153 -4.05 0.07 3.92
N LEU A 154 -5.25 0.66 3.83
CA LEU A 154 -5.69 1.38 2.66
C LEU A 154 -4.72 2.52 2.25
N PRO A 155 -4.22 3.38 3.17
CA PRO A 155 -3.21 4.38 2.81
C PRO A 155 -1.99 3.74 2.15
N VAL A 156 -1.48 2.63 2.69
CA VAL A 156 -0.31 1.90 2.18
C VAL A 156 -0.54 1.41 0.75
N PHE A 157 -1.73 0.85 0.49
CA PHE A 157 -2.11 0.42 -0.86
C PHE A 157 -2.12 1.59 -1.84
N ILE A 158 -2.67 2.74 -1.45
CA ILE A 158 -2.71 3.93 -2.29
C ILE A 158 -1.31 4.50 -2.52
N GLU A 159 -0.50 4.65 -1.46
CA GLU A 159 0.87 5.15 -1.53
C GLU A 159 1.76 4.26 -2.41
N LEU A 160 1.64 2.94 -2.28
CA LEU A 160 2.34 1.98 -3.14
C LEU A 160 2.02 2.23 -4.61
N THR A 161 0.75 2.45 -4.93
CA THR A 161 0.33 2.70 -6.32
C THR A 161 0.72 4.10 -6.79
N ALA A 162 0.76 5.09 -5.90
CA ALA A 162 1.21 6.44 -6.21
C ALA A 162 2.72 6.46 -6.52
N ALA A 163 3.51 5.76 -5.70
CA ALA A 163 4.94 5.54 -5.96
C ALA A 163 5.15 4.86 -7.33
N ARG A 164 4.35 3.85 -7.65
CA ARG A 164 4.42 3.16 -8.95
C ARG A 164 4.21 4.10 -10.14
N VAL A 165 3.25 5.02 -10.09
CA VAL A 165 3.02 6.00 -11.18
C VAL A 165 4.15 7.02 -11.32
N ASN A 166 4.96 7.19 -10.28
CA ASN A 166 6.13 8.04 -10.33
C ASN A 166 7.35 7.32 -10.92
N LEU A 167 7.31 6.00 -11.04
CA LEU A 167 8.29 5.27 -11.83
C LEU A 167 8.05 5.62 -13.30
N ASP A 168 9.11 5.99 -14.03
CA ASP A 168 9.07 6.39 -15.43
C ASP A 168 8.91 5.16 -16.35
N ASP A 169 7.88 4.35 -16.10
CA ASP A 169 7.63 3.06 -16.74
C ASP A 169 6.25 2.96 -17.38
N ASP A 170 5.65 4.10 -17.68
CA ASP A 170 4.35 4.27 -18.34
C ASP A 170 3.17 3.57 -17.61
N TRP A 171 3.35 3.15 -16.34
CA TRP A 171 2.27 2.54 -15.59
C TRP A 171 1.15 3.56 -15.33
N VAL A 172 -0.07 3.20 -15.74
CA VAL A 172 -1.27 4.00 -15.52
C VAL A 172 -2.38 3.17 -14.87
N PRO A 173 -3.24 3.79 -14.04
CA PRO A 173 -4.40 3.13 -13.45
C PRO A 173 -5.32 2.50 -14.50
N SER A 174 -5.50 1.18 -14.42
CA SER A 174 -6.48 0.47 -15.23
C SER A 174 -7.88 0.54 -14.60
N SER A 175 -8.91 0.19 -15.38
CA SER A 175 -10.27 0.01 -14.82
C SER A 175 -10.31 -1.09 -13.75
N GLU A 176 -9.49 -2.12 -13.88
CA GLU A 176 -9.36 -3.20 -12.91
C GLU A 176 -8.73 -2.71 -11.60
N TRP A 177 -7.74 -1.81 -11.70
CA TRP A 177 -7.16 -1.18 -10.52
C TRP A 177 -8.17 -0.30 -9.78
N PHE A 178 -8.93 0.53 -10.51
CA PHE A 178 -9.99 1.34 -9.88
C PHE A 178 -11.01 0.46 -9.17
N ASP A 179 -11.42 -0.64 -9.80
CA ASP A 179 -12.33 -1.61 -9.19
C ASP A 179 -11.75 -2.22 -7.90
N LEU A 180 -10.49 -2.68 -7.94
CA LEU A 180 -9.80 -3.21 -6.77
C LEU A 180 -9.69 -2.18 -5.63
N ALA A 181 -9.34 -0.93 -5.95
CA ALA A 181 -9.27 0.16 -4.97
C ALA A 181 -10.64 0.43 -4.33
N GLY A 182 -11.71 0.41 -5.13
CA GLY A 182 -13.08 0.54 -4.65
C GLY A 182 -13.52 -0.64 -3.77
N GLN A 183 -13.16 -1.87 -4.15
CA GLN A 183 -13.39 -3.07 -3.34
C GLN A 183 -12.62 -3.01 -2.01
N PHE A 184 -11.39 -2.50 -2.01
CA PHE A 184 -10.60 -2.32 -0.80
C PHE A 184 -11.33 -1.40 0.19
N MET A 185 -11.79 -0.24 -0.26
CA MET A 185 -12.59 0.69 0.54
C MET A 185 -13.87 0.04 1.06
N LEU A 186 -14.57 -0.74 0.20
CA LEU A 186 -15.75 -1.50 0.62
C LEU A 186 -15.44 -2.50 1.74
N GLN A 187 -14.37 -3.29 1.60
CA GLN A 187 -13.97 -4.27 2.61
C GLN A 187 -13.49 -3.61 3.90
N ALA A 188 -12.85 -2.45 3.80
CA ALA A 188 -12.46 -1.64 4.96
C ALA A 188 -13.69 -1.16 5.73
N VAL A 189 -14.73 -0.62 5.07
CA VAL A 189 -15.98 -0.23 5.75
C VAL A 189 -16.63 -1.44 6.41
N ILE A 190 -16.78 -2.55 5.70
CA ILE A 190 -17.37 -3.78 6.28
C ILE A 190 -16.56 -4.23 7.51
N GLY A 191 -15.23 -4.16 7.45
CA GLY A 191 -14.35 -4.49 8.56
C GLY A 191 -14.55 -3.59 9.77
N GLU A 192 -14.53 -2.29 9.56
CA GLU A 192 -14.65 -1.32 10.65
C GLU A 192 -15.99 -1.44 11.37
N TYR A 193 -17.10 -1.52 10.65
CA TYR A 193 -18.44 -1.52 11.25
C TYR A 193 -18.88 -2.90 11.75
N LEU A 194 -18.62 -3.98 10.99
CA LEU A 194 -19.08 -5.32 11.38
C LEU A 194 -18.10 -6.06 12.30
N ARG A 195 -16.81 -5.68 12.33
CA ARG A 195 -15.79 -6.40 13.09
C ARG A 195 -15.05 -5.54 14.10
N ASN A 196 -14.89 -4.23 13.89
CA ASN A 196 -14.12 -3.38 14.81
C ASN A 196 -14.99 -2.46 15.68
N GLY A 197 -16.30 -2.43 15.44
CA GLY A 197 -17.24 -1.65 16.25
C GLY A 197 -17.22 -0.15 15.95
N ALA A 198 -16.83 0.24 14.72
CA ALA A 198 -16.99 1.61 14.26
C ALA A 198 -18.48 2.01 14.22
N TYR A 199 -18.74 3.31 14.36
CA TYR A 199 -20.07 3.89 14.36
C TYR A 199 -20.01 5.34 13.84
N GLY A 200 -21.16 5.90 13.48
CA GLY A 200 -21.24 7.24 12.88
C GLY A 200 -20.74 7.29 11.43
N GLU A 201 -20.45 8.48 10.93
CA GLU A 201 -20.11 8.72 9.51
C GLU A 201 -18.62 8.91 9.25
N GLU A 202 -17.85 9.24 10.30
CA GLU A 202 -16.45 9.65 10.20
C GLU A 202 -15.61 8.56 9.52
N THR A 203 -15.60 7.34 10.07
CA THR A 203 -14.83 6.22 9.52
C THR A 203 -15.19 5.92 8.07
N PHE A 204 -16.48 5.95 7.72
CA PHE A 204 -16.93 5.75 6.34
C PHE A 204 -16.38 6.84 5.41
N ASN A 205 -16.49 8.10 5.82
CA ASN A 205 -16.03 9.25 5.03
C ASN A 205 -14.51 9.23 4.87
N THR A 206 -13.76 8.88 5.92
CA THR A 206 -12.29 8.75 5.89
C THR A 206 -11.87 7.65 4.90
N ILE A 207 -12.49 6.46 4.98
CA ILE A 207 -12.16 5.35 4.07
C ILE A 207 -12.40 5.73 2.60
N PHE A 208 -13.46 6.48 2.32
CA PHE A 208 -13.79 6.95 0.97
C PHE A 208 -13.26 8.37 0.68
N ALA A 209 -12.31 8.90 1.45
CA ALA A 209 -11.78 10.25 1.23
C ALA A 209 -10.91 10.33 -0.03
N TYR A 210 -10.20 9.24 -0.37
CA TYR A 210 -9.26 9.19 -1.50
C TYR A 210 -9.90 9.57 -2.84
N GLY A 211 -9.22 10.43 -3.59
CA GLY A 211 -9.66 10.92 -4.88
C GLY A 211 -8.77 12.05 -5.39
N CYS A 212 -9.24 12.77 -6.41
CA CYS A 212 -8.48 13.86 -7.01
C CYS A 212 -8.24 14.97 -5.98
N PRO A 213 -6.98 15.33 -5.68
CA PRO A 213 -6.68 16.32 -4.66
C PRO A 213 -7.21 17.70 -5.08
N GLY A 214 -7.74 18.43 -4.09
CA GLY A 214 -8.30 19.77 -4.26
C GLY A 214 -7.29 20.80 -4.80
N VAL A 215 -7.81 22.00 -5.12
CA VAL A 215 -7.12 23.03 -5.89
C VAL A 215 -6.45 24.09 -5.01
N GLU A 216 -6.03 23.78 -3.79
CA GLU A 216 -5.25 24.77 -3.05
C GLU A 216 -4.00 25.12 -3.88
N ARG A 217 -3.64 26.41 -3.93
CA ARG A 217 -2.47 26.86 -4.70
C ARG A 217 -1.24 26.57 -3.86
N TRP A 218 -0.59 25.46 -4.13
CA TRP A 218 0.74 25.22 -3.61
C TRP A 218 1.71 25.99 -4.51
N ALA A 219 2.68 26.68 -3.92
CA ALA A 219 3.72 27.38 -4.69
C ALA A 219 4.59 26.37 -5.46
N GLU A 220 4.81 25.19 -4.84
CA GLU A 220 5.42 23.99 -5.39
C GLU A 220 4.52 22.82 -5.01
N GLU A 221 4.07 22.05 -6.00
CA GLU A 221 3.26 20.86 -5.76
C GLU A 221 4.16 19.71 -5.30
N PRO A 222 3.96 19.15 -4.10
CA PRO A 222 4.80 18.07 -3.65
C PRO A 222 4.51 16.78 -4.41
N ALA A 223 5.51 15.90 -4.47
CA ALA A 223 5.53 14.73 -5.34
C ALA A 223 4.38 13.75 -5.06
N ASP A 224 3.93 13.67 -3.81
CA ASP A 224 2.78 12.88 -3.37
C ASP A 224 1.47 13.39 -3.96
N VAL A 225 1.26 14.72 -3.97
CA VAL A 225 0.08 15.35 -4.58
C VAL A 225 0.09 15.13 -6.10
N ALA A 226 1.25 15.29 -6.74
CA ALA A 226 1.40 15.05 -8.18
C ALA A 226 1.07 13.58 -8.54
N ALA A 227 1.57 12.62 -7.77
CA ALA A 227 1.26 11.20 -7.96
C ALA A 227 -0.24 10.91 -7.82
N MET A 228 -0.87 11.47 -6.78
CA MET A 228 -2.31 11.32 -6.56
C MET A 228 -3.15 11.95 -7.66
N ARG A 229 -2.70 13.06 -8.26
CA ARG A 229 -3.35 13.62 -9.45
C ARG A 229 -3.28 12.68 -10.63
N ARG A 230 -2.13 12.04 -10.87
CA ARG A 230 -2.00 11.04 -11.94
C ARG A 230 -2.88 9.82 -11.69
N LEU A 231 -3.08 9.43 -10.44
CA LEU A 231 -3.97 8.32 -10.08
C LEU A 231 -5.45 8.65 -10.28
N PHE A 232 -5.90 9.81 -9.79
CA PHE A 232 -7.32 10.06 -9.56
C PHE A 232 -7.92 11.25 -10.33
N CYS A 233 -7.12 12.09 -10.96
CA CYS A 233 -7.63 13.22 -11.73
C CYS A 233 -7.74 12.88 -13.22
N ASP A 234 -8.55 13.67 -13.93
CA ASP A 234 -8.67 13.60 -15.38
C ASP A 234 -7.42 14.18 -16.05
N GLU A 235 -6.88 13.48 -17.06
CA GLU A 235 -5.67 13.92 -17.78
C GLU A 235 -5.85 15.29 -18.45
N GLY A 236 -7.06 15.59 -18.93
CA GLY A 236 -7.37 16.88 -19.57
C GLY A 236 -7.69 18.00 -18.56
N ASN A 237 -7.95 17.64 -17.31
CA ASN A 237 -8.24 18.58 -16.24
C ASN A 237 -7.86 17.99 -14.88
N LEU A 238 -6.62 18.28 -14.46
CA LEU A 238 -6.04 17.84 -13.19
C LEU A 238 -6.80 18.32 -11.94
N ARG A 239 -7.88 19.10 -12.07
CA ARG A 239 -8.76 19.56 -10.98
C ARG A 239 -10.07 18.80 -10.91
N GLN A 240 -10.32 17.92 -11.88
CA GLN A 240 -11.54 17.13 -11.96
C GLN A 240 -11.19 15.68 -11.69
N GLU A 241 -12.01 15.03 -10.86
CA GLU A 241 -11.86 13.61 -10.60
C GLU A 241 -12.11 12.81 -11.88
N ASN A 242 -11.26 11.80 -12.11
CA ASN A 242 -11.37 10.87 -13.21
C ASN A 242 -12.75 10.21 -13.20
N ARG A 243 -13.45 10.26 -14.34
CA ARG A 243 -14.82 9.77 -14.44
C ARG A 243 -14.96 8.27 -14.15
N ALA A 244 -13.97 7.46 -14.53
CA ALA A 244 -13.96 6.03 -14.23
C ALA A 244 -13.88 5.82 -12.71
N TRP A 245 -12.95 6.52 -12.05
CA TRP A 245 -12.84 6.49 -10.59
C TRP A 245 -14.12 6.94 -9.89
N THR A 246 -14.67 8.10 -10.24
CA THR A 246 -15.93 8.61 -9.67
C THR A 246 -17.08 7.61 -9.81
N THR A 247 -17.13 6.89 -10.94
CA THR A 247 -18.16 5.88 -11.21
C THR A 247 -18.00 4.68 -10.28
N VAL A 248 -16.79 4.15 -10.17
CA VAL A 248 -16.47 3.01 -9.30
C VAL A 248 -16.69 3.35 -7.83
N LYS A 249 -16.17 4.50 -7.37
CA LYS A 249 -16.34 5.00 -6.01
C LYS A 249 -17.82 5.10 -5.63
N ARG A 250 -18.64 5.72 -6.50
CA ARG A 250 -20.09 5.83 -6.26
C ARG A 250 -20.80 4.47 -6.25
N GLN A 251 -20.38 3.54 -7.10
CA GLN A 251 -20.93 2.19 -7.12
C GLN A 251 -20.71 1.49 -5.79
N TYR A 252 -19.48 1.48 -5.26
CA TYR A 252 -19.18 0.81 -4.01
C TYR A 252 -19.81 1.49 -2.78
N ILE A 253 -19.86 2.82 -2.75
CA ILE A 253 -20.63 3.56 -1.73
C ILE A 253 -22.09 3.13 -1.78
N LYS A 254 -22.69 3.02 -2.97
CA LYS A 254 -24.09 2.61 -3.12
C LYS A 254 -24.33 1.21 -2.59
N GLU A 255 -23.45 0.24 -2.83
CA GLU A 255 -23.61 -1.14 -2.33
C GLU A 255 -23.62 -1.21 -0.78
N LEU A 256 -22.95 -0.27 -0.10
CA LEU A 256 -22.88 -0.19 1.36
C LEU A 256 -24.08 0.53 2.00
N LEU A 257 -24.91 1.20 1.20
CA LEU A 257 -26.03 2.00 1.69
C LEU A 257 -27.39 1.29 1.53
N PRO A 258 -28.36 1.56 2.43
CA PRO A 258 -29.72 1.05 2.28
C PRO A 258 -30.33 1.42 0.93
N GLN A 259 -30.82 0.42 0.19
CA GLN A 259 -31.47 0.62 -1.10
C GLN A 259 -32.96 0.96 -0.97
N SER A 260 -33.54 0.72 0.21
CA SER A 260 -34.93 1.01 0.53
C SER A 260 -35.06 1.56 1.94
N ARG A 261 -36.15 2.30 2.21
CA ARG A 261 -36.42 2.87 3.54
C ARG A 261 -36.65 1.84 4.64
N SER A 262 -36.96 0.60 4.26
CA SER A 262 -37.16 -0.51 5.20
C SER A 262 -35.86 -1.26 5.52
N GLN A 263 -34.80 -1.04 4.73
CA GLN A 263 -33.50 -1.67 4.96
C GLN A 263 -32.69 -0.82 5.94
N THR A 264 -32.11 -1.46 6.95
CA THR A 264 -31.24 -0.79 7.91
C THR A 264 -29.80 -0.69 7.37
N SER A 265 -28.95 0.12 8.00
CA SER A 265 -27.54 0.24 7.60
C SER A 265 -26.80 -1.09 7.80
N LEU A 266 -27.07 -1.79 8.91
CA LEU A 266 -26.53 -3.13 9.16
C LEU A 266 -26.92 -4.12 8.06
N GLN A 267 -28.20 -4.16 7.69
CA GLN A 267 -28.68 -5.05 6.63
C GLN A 267 -28.04 -4.74 5.26
N ALA A 268 -27.71 -3.48 4.99
CA ALA A 268 -26.98 -3.10 3.77
C ALA A 268 -25.54 -3.62 3.79
N LEU A 269 -24.81 -3.44 4.90
CA LEU A 269 -23.44 -3.95 5.04
C LEU A 269 -23.36 -5.48 4.98
N GLU A 270 -24.28 -6.19 5.64
CA GLU A 270 -24.36 -7.65 5.56
C GLU A 270 -24.68 -8.14 4.14
N ALA A 271 -25.54 -7.43 3.41
CA ALA A 271 -25.83 -7.74 2.02
C ALA A 271 -24.60 -7.51 1.12
N ALA A 272 -23.86 -6.41 1.34
CA ALA A 272 -22.62 -6.13 0.66
C ALA A 272 -21.56 -7.21 0.95
N GLN A 273 -21.40 -7.63 2.20
CA GLN A 273 -20.46 -8.69 2.59
C GLN A 273 -20.76 -10.03 1.89
N ARG A 274 -22.04 -10.39 1.75
CA ARG A 274 -22.45 -11.60 1.02
C ARG A 274 -22.18 -11.49 -0.48
N ARG A 275 -22.37 -10.29 -1.05
CA ARG A 275 -22.18 -10.03 -2.48
C ARG A 275 -20.71 -9.91 -2.88
N TYR A 276 -19.89 -9.39 -1.98
CA TYR A 276 -18.45 -9.17 -2.15
C TYR A 276 -17.69 -9.98 -1.09
N PRO A 277 -17.49 -11.29 -1.28
CA PRO A 277 -16.80 -12.12 -0.31
C PRO A 277 -15.35 -11.67 -0.12
N TYR A 278 -14.91 -11.60 1.14
CA TYR A 278 -13.55 -11.18 1.48
C TYR A 278 -12.48 -12.03 0.79
N ALA A 279 -12.66 -13.36 0.73
CA ALA A 279 -11.68 -14.27 0.12
C ALA A 279 -11.43 -13.96 -1.37
N ALA A 280 -12.46 -13.55 -2.12
CA ALA A 280 -12.31 -13.17 -3.52
C ALA A 280 -11.55 -11.85 -3.66
N PHE A 281 -11.82 -10.88 -2.78
CA PHE A 281 -11.06 -9.64 -2.71
C PHE A 281 -9.58 -9.90 -2.36
N GLU A 282 -9.31 -10.74 -1.37
CA GLU A 282 -7.96 -11.10 -0.95
C GLU A 282 -7.16 -11.73 -2.10
N GLU A 283 -7.78 -12.64 -2.86
CA GLU A 283 -7.17 -13.25 -4.02
C GLU A 283 -6.81 -12.20 -5.10
N GLN A 284 -7.71 -11.26 -5.39
CA GLN A 284 -7.47 -10.18 -6.35
C GLN A 284 -6.35 -9.25 -5.88
N LEU A 285 -6.35 -8.86 -4.60
CA LEU A 285 -5.31 -8.02 -4.02
C LEU A 285 -3.95 -8.71 -4.11
N LEU A 286 -3.87 -10.00 -3.77
CA LEU A 286 -2.63 -10.76 -3.87
C LEU A 286 -2.18 -10.92 -5.32
N SER A 287 -3.10 -11.13 -6.26
CA SER A 287 -2.74 -11.17 -7.68
C SER A 287 -2.19 -9.83 -8.17
N PHE A 288 -2.76 -8.72 -7.69
CA PHE A 288 -2.29 -7.38 -8.02
C PHE A 288 -0.91 -7.10 -7.43
N LEU A 289 -0.69 -7.44 -6.14
CA LEU A 289 0.62 -7.30 -5.51
C LEU A 289 1.68 -8.14 -6.23
N LYS A 290 1.31 -9.34 -6.69
CA LYS A 290 2.18 -10.19 -7.51
C LYS A 290 2.55 -9.52 -8.81
N TYR A 291 1.56 -8.97 -9.51
CA TYR A 291 1.76 -8.25 -10.76
C TYR A 291 2.69 -7.04 -10.56
N LEU A 292 2.49 -6.26 -9.50
CA LEU A 292 3.37 -5.14 -9.17
C LEU A 292 4.80 -5.62 -8.91
N HIS A 293 4.98 -6.65 -8.09
CA HIS A 293 6.29 -7.21 -7.77
C HIS A 293 7.01 -7.76 -9.01
N ASP A 294 6.32 -8.54 -9.84
CA ASP A 294 6.90 -9.16 -11.03
C ASP A 294 7.17 -8.13 -12.15
N GLY A 295 6.49 -6.98 -12.12
CA GLY A 295 6.68 -5.86 -13.05
C GLY A 295 7.72 -4.84 -12.61
N LEU A 296 8.33 -4.99 -11.43
CA LEU A 296 9.40 -4.14 -10.93
C LEU A 296 10.76 -4.67 -11.38
N VAL A 297 11.63 -3.77 -11.86
CA VAL A 297 13.07 -4.07 -11.92
C VAL A 297 13.54 -4.24 -10.49
N LYS A 298 14.26 -5.34 -10.21
CA LYS A 298 14.76 -5.63 -8.86
C LYS A 298 15.58 -4.43 -8.34
N PRO A 299 15.24 -3.83 -7.20
CA PRO A 299 15.95 -2.66 -6.69
C PRO A 299 17.43 -2.96 -6.43
N ASP A 300 18.31 -1.99 -6.64
CA ASP A 300 19.76 -2.16 -6.50
C ASP A 300 20.17 -2.67 -5.11
N LEU A 301 19.49 -2.22 -4.05
CA LEU A 301 19.74 -2.71 -2.69
C LEU A 301 19.43 -4.20 -2.52
N ALA A 302 18.41 -4.73 -3.20
CA ALA A 302 18.10 -6.16 -3.18
C ALA A 302 19.13 -6.97 -3.98
N GLN A 303 19.63 -6.40 -5.07
CA GLN A 303 20.72 -6.99 -5.86
C GLN A 303 22.03 -7.07 -5.06
N VAL A 304 22.35 -6.02 -4.30
CA VAL A 304 23.51 -5.97 -3.39
C VAL A 304 23.39 -7.02 -2.28
N GLU A 305 22.21 -7.14 -1.64
CA GLU A 305 21.96 -8.15 -0.59
C GLU A 305 22.18 -9.58 -1.11
N GLU A 306 21.79 -9.85 -2.36
CA GLU A 306 21.96 -11.15 -3.01
C GLU A 306 23.38 -11.38 -3.57
N GLY A 307 24.24 -10.35 -3.54
CA GLY A 307 25.59 -10.41 -4.09
C GLY A 307 25.63 -10.50 -5.62
N ARG A 308 24.57 -10.08 -6.31
CA ARG A 308 24.41 -10.16 -7.76
C ARG A 308 23.97 -8.81 -8.30
N ILE A 309 24.93 -7.99 -8.69
CA ILE A 309 24.68 -6.65 -9.20
C ILE A 309 24.44 -6.72 -10.70
N ASN A 310 23.33 -6.16 -11.16
CA ASN A 310 22.97 -5.99 -12.55
C ASN A 310 23.09 -4.50 -12.91
N ILE A 311 23.91 -4.19 -13.92
CA ILE A 311 24.10 -2.83 -14.42
C ILE A 311 23.57 -2.79 -15.85
N ASP A 312 22.55 -1.96 -16.09
CA ASP A 312 21.94 -1.75 -17.41
C ASP A 312 21.50 -3.06 -18.11
N GLY A 313 20.97 -4.02 -17.33
CA GLY A 313 20.53 -5.32 -17.84
C GLY A 313 21.63 -6.36 -18.03
N THR A 314 22.89 -6.03 -17.68
CA THR A 314 24.01 -6.98 -17.66
C THR A 314 24.36 -7.38 -16.22
N GLU A 315 24.08 -8.64 -15.87
CA GLU A 315 24.49 -9.21 -14.57
C GLU A 315 26.03 -9.31 -14.51
N LEU A 316 26.62 -8.70 -13.49
CA LEU A 316 28.04 -8.85 -13.20
C LEU A 316 28.33 -10.28 -12.76
N SER A 317 29.53 -10.79 -13.09
CA SER A 317 29.97 -12.07 -12.55
C SER A 317 29.98 -12.02 -11.01
N GLU A 318 29.82 -13.16 -10.33
CA GLU A 318 29.85 -13.21 -8.85
C GLU A 318 31.15 -12.61 -8.29
N ALA A 319 32.28 -12.82 -8.98
CA ALA A 319 33.57 -12.26 -8.59
C ALA A 319 33.60 -10.73 -8.71
N ASP A 320 33.01 -10.17 -9.78
CA ASP A 320 32.95 -8.74 -10.02
C ASP A 320 31.96 -8.05 -9.08
N SER A 321 30.80 -8.68 -8.82
CA SER A 321 29.81 -8.22 -7.84
C SER A 321 30.42 -8.14 -6.43
N ARG A 322 31.13 -9.20 -5.98
CA ARG A 322 31.81 -9.21 -4.67
C ARG A 322 32.93 -8.17 -4.59
N ALA A 323 33.72 -8.00 -5.64
CA ALA A 323 34.77 -6.99 -5.67
C ALA A 323 34.21 -5.56 -5.63
N MET A 324 33.04 -5.35 -6.23
CA MET A 324 32.33 -4.07 -6.20
C MET A 324 31.75 -3.77 -4.81
N ILE A 325 31.10 -4.74 -4.16
CA ILE A 325 30.61 -4.63 -2.77
C ILE A 325 31.77 -4.31 -1.81
N GLN A 326 32.91 -5.00 -1.94
CA GLN A 326 34.10 -4.72 -1.13
C GLN A 326 34.66 -3.30 -1.33
N ARG A 327 34.54 -2.72 -2.53
CA ARG A 327 34.97 -1.34 -2.80
C ARG A 327 34.00 -0.31 -2.21
N MET A 328 32.74 -0.66 -2.02
CA MET A 328 31.74 0.19 -1.36
C MET A 328 31.87 0.18 0.17
N GLY A 329 32.69 -0.71 0.74
CA GLY A 329 32.92 -0.80 2.19
C GLY A 329 31.76 -1.41 2.96
N LEU A 330 30.91 -2.20 2.29
CA LEU A 330 29.82 -2.98 2.89
C LEU A 330 30.29 -4.36 3.38
#